data_AF-A0A6L6ZWD7-F1
#
_entry.id   AF-A0A6L6ZWD7-F1
#
_cell.length_a   1.000
_cell.length_b   1.000
_cell.length_c   1.000
_cell.angle_alpha   90.00
_cell.angle_beta   90.00
_cell.angle_gamma   90.00
#
_symmetry.space_group_name_H-M   'P 1'
#
loop_
_entity.id
_entity.type
_entity.pdbx_description
1 polymer ?
#
loop_
_entity_poly.entity_id
_entity_poly.type
_entity_poly.pdbx_seq_one_letter_code
_entity_poly.pdbx_strand_id
1 'polypeptide(L)'
;MNNFPLQIFIDTDTAMMIQAFTDVGVSIDFDKLLELMADNAESISDFIHSVEFNEPRMMLPIADSNMKRLVIEQTNKYSISPEQFLKGAVTILYSDNILVTDSVRVH
;
A
#
# COMPACT_ATOMS: atom_id res chain seq x y z
N MET A 1 8.30 -3.29 -27.77
CA MET A 1 7.36 -2.80 -26.74
C MET A 1 7.26 -3.86 -25.65
N ASN A 2 7.57 -3.51 -24.40
CA ASN A 2 7.57 -4.46 -23.29
C ASN A 2 6.13 -4.84 -22.94
N ASN A 3 5.74 -6.05 -23.37
CA ASN A 3 4.40 -6.60 -23.27
C ASN A 3 4.14 -7.22 -21.88
N PHE A 4 4.62 -6.59 -20.81
CA PHE A 4 4.26 -7.02 -19.47
C PHE A 4 2.87 -6.45 -19.18
N PRO A 5 1.84 -7.30 -19.00
CA PRO A 5 0.51 -6.80 -18.65
C PRO A 5 0.64 -5.88 -17.44
N LEU A 6 -0.01 -4.73 -17.49
CA LEU A 6 -0.07 -3.80 -16.37
C LEU A 6 -0.92 -4.46 -15.29
N GLN A 7 -0.29 -5.34 -14.52
CA GLN A 7 -0.91 -6.12 -13.46
C GLN A 7 0.10 -6.36 -12.34
N ILE A 8 -0.43 -6.48 -11.13
CA ILE A 8 0.31 -6.85 -9.92
C ILE A 8 -0.39 -8.03 -9.26
N PHE A 9 0.37 -8.83 -8.52
CA PHE A 9 -0.21 -9.90 -7.69
C PHE A 9 -0.43 -9.35 -6.29
N ILE A 10 -1.69 -9.40 -5.85
CA ILE A 10 -2.11 -8.95 -4.52
C ILE A 10 -3.18 -9.88 -3.96
N ASP A 11 -3.36 -9.91 -2.65
CA ASP A 11 -4.48 -10.61 -2.03
C ASP A 11 -5.83 -9.95 -2.35
N THR A 12 -6.91 -10.72 -2.18
CA THR A 12 -8.28 -10.25 -2.44
C THR A 12 -8.64 -9.03 -1.59
N ASP A 13 -8.16 -8.97 -0.35
CA ASP A 13 -8.48 -7.87 0.58
C ASP A 13 -7.87 -6.55 0.11
N THR A 14 -6.61 -6.58 -0.36
CA THR A 14 -5.92 -5.43 -0.95
C THR A 14 -6.62 -5.00 -2.23
N ALA A 15 -7.02 -5.96 -3.07
CA ALA A 15 -7.76 -5.64 -4.30
C ALA A 15 -9.08 -4.92 -3.99
N MET A 16 -9.86 -5.44 -3.03
CA MET A 16 -11.11 -4.81 -2.59
C MET A 16 -10.87 -3.43 -1.98
N MET A 17 -9.82 -3.27 -1.17
CA MET A 17 -9.44 -1.97 -0.61
C MET A 17 -9.18 -0.97 -1.74
N ILE A 18 -8.26 -1.26 -2.65
CA ILE A 18 -7.91 -0.36 -3.76
C ILE A 18 -9.13 -0.02 -4.62
N GLN A 19 -9.99 -1.00 -4.90
CA GLN A 19 -11.23 -0.78 -5.64
C GLN A 19 -12.16 0.17 -4.89
N ALA A 20 -12.36 -0.01 -3.58
CA ALA A 20 -13.22 0.85 -2.76
C ALA A 20 -12.73 2.31 -2.76
N PHE A 21 -11.42 2.54 -2.63
CA PHE A 21 -10.83 3.88 -2.74
C PHE A 21 -11.09 4.52 -4.11
N THR A 22 -10.90 3.73 -5.17
CA THR A 22 -11.14 4.17 -6.55
C THR A 22 -12.61 4.52 -6.77
N ASP A 23 -13.54 3.72 -6.24
CA ASP A 23 -14.99 3.90 -6.39
C ASP A 23 -15.48 5.19 -5.72
N VAL A 24 -14.85 5.60 -4.61
CA VAL A 24 -15.13 6.88 -3.94
C VAL A 24 -14.33 8.06 -4.51
N GLY A 25 -13.54 7.83 -5.57
CA GLY A 25 -12.72 8.86 -6.22
C GLY A 25 -11.51 9.30 -5.41
N VAL A 26 -11.09 8.50 -4.42
CA VAL A 26 -9.92 8.78 -3.58
C VAL A 26 -8.70 8.07 -4.18
N SER A 27 -7.72 8.86 -4.60
CA SER A 27 -6.43 8.35 -5.08
C SER A 27 -5.43 8.33 -3.94
N ILE A 28 -4.63 7.26 -3.87
CA ILE A 28 -3.57 7.10 -2.87
C ILE A 28 -2.41 8.04 -3.24
N ASP A 29 -2.11 8.98 -2.36
CA ASP A 29 -1.03 9.95 -2.55
C ASP A 29 0.33 9.32 -2.17
N PHE A 30 0.96 8.69 -3.15
CA PHE A 30 2.25 8.05 -2.95
C PHE A 30 3.39 9.04 -2.72
N ASP A 31 3.31 10.27 -3.23
CA ASP A 31 4.36 11.27 -3.01
C ASP A 31 4.40 11.65 -1.52
N LYS A 32 3.23 11.92 -0.93
CA LYS A 32 3.10 12.15 0.53
C LYS A 32 3.59 10.94 1.35
N LEU A 33 3.35 9.71 0.87
CA LEU A 33 3.81 8.51 1.56
C LEU A 33 5.34 8.46 1.60
N LEU A 34 5.99 8.72 0.47
CA LEU A 34 7.44 8.71 0.37
C LEU A 34 8.09 9.78 1.24
N GLU A 35 7.47 10.95 1.36
CA GLU A 35 7.89 11.99 2.31
C GLU A 35 7.80 11.48 3.76
N LEU A 36 6.65 10.94 4.16
CA LEU A 36 6.47 10.39 5.52
C LEU A 36 7.44 9.25 5.83
N MET A 37 7.70 8.37 4.86
CA MET A 37 8.71 7.31 4.94
C MET A 37 10.13 7.86 5.10
N ALA A 38 10.45 9.02 4.52
CA ALA A 38 11.76 9.62 4.67
C ALA A 38 11.95 10.21 6.07
N ASP A 39 10.90 10.82 6.64
CA ASP A 39 10.93 11.40 7.99
C ASP A 39 10.85 10.34 9.11
N ASN A 40 10.08 9.26 8.93
CA ASN A 40 9.84 8.23 9.94
C ASN A 40 10.18 6.82 9.45
N ALA A 41 11.32 6.68 8.76
CA ALA A 41 11.71 5.47 8.05
C ALA A 41 11.67 4.19 8.91
N GLU A 42 12.17 4.26 10.13
CA GLU A 42 12.24 3.09 11.03
C GLU A 42 10.85 2.61 11.43
N SER A 43 10.03 3.47 12.03
CA SER A 43 8.68 3.12 12.47
C SER A 43 7.76 2.69 11.33
N ILE A 44 7.84 3.38 10.17
CA ILE A 44 7.04 3.02 9.00
C ILE A 44 7.51 1.72 8.39
N SER A 45 8.82 1.48 8.30
CA SER A 45 9.37 0.22 7.80
C SER A 45 8.88 -0.94 8.68
N ASP A 46 9.05 -0.85 9.99
CA ASP A 46 8.59 -1.89 10.93
C ASP A 46 7.09 -2.14 10.80
N PHE A 47 6.30 -1.07 10.69
CA PHE A 47 4.85 -1.19 10.48
C PHE A 47 4.52 -1.94 9.18
N ILE A 48 5.14 -1.56 8.06
CA ILE A 48 4.89 -2.18 6.75
C ILE A 48 5.31 -3.65 6.73
N HIS A 49 6.43 -3.97 7.36
CA HIS A 49 6.88 -5.35 7.52
C HIS A 49 5.92 -6.17 8.41
N SER A 50 5.27 -5.52 9.37
CA SER A 50 4.24 -6.14 10.23
C SER A 50 2.88 -6.31 9.54
N VAL A 51 2.66 -5.72 8.36
CA VAL A 51 1.39 -5.85 7.64
C VAL A 51 1.20 -7.29 7.19
N GLU A 52 0.07 -7.87 7.59
CA GLU A 52 -0.32 -9.21 7.16
C GLU A 52 -1.03 -9.16 5.79
N PHE A 53 -0.76 -10.20 5.00
CA PHE A 53 -1.43 -10.45 3.73
C PHE A 53 -1.92 -11.89 3.68
N ASN A 54 -3.00 -12.08 2.93
CA ASN A 54 -3.69 -13.36 2.84
C ASN A 54 -3.36 -14.07 1.51
N GLU A 55 -3.59 -15.38 1.48
CA GLU A 55 -3.58 -16.17 0.26
C GLU A 55 -4.99 -16.71 -0.03
N PRO A 56 -5.43 -16.82 -1.29
CA PRO A 56 -4.63 -16.70 -2.51
C PRO A 56 -4.44 -15.25 -3.01
N ARG A 57 -3.33 -15.04 -3.73
CA ARG A 57 -3.08 -13.80 -4.48
C ARG A 57 -3.75 -13.87 -5.85
N MET A 58 -4.37 -12.77 -6.26
CA MET A 58 -4.98 -12.58 -7.57
C MET A 58 -4.21 -11.55 -8.39
N MET A 59 -4.37 -11.60 -9.71
CA MET A 59 -3.83 -10.58 -10.61
C MET A 59 -4.80 -9.39 -10.63
N LEU A 60 -4.35 -8.25 -10.09
CA LEU A 60 -5.07 -6.98 -10.22
C LEU A 60 -4.56 -6.26 -11.47
N PRO A 61 -5.40 -5.99 -12.47
CA PRO A 61 -5.06 -5.10 -13.57
C PRO A 61 -4.96 -3.66 -13.04
N ILE A 62 -3.90 -2.96 -13.43
CA ILE A 62 -3.67 -1.56 -13.07
C ILE A 62 -3.69 -0.71 -14.31
N ALA A 63 -4.48 0.36 -14.26
CA ALA A 63 -4.64 1.28 -15.39
C ALA A 63 -3.41 2.16 -15.58
N ASP A 64 -2.72 2.51 -14.49
CA ASP A 64 -1.58 3.44 -14.50
C ASP A 64 -0.24 2.69 -14.42
N SER A 65 0.61 2.91 -15.42
CA SER A 65 1.96 2.32 -15.49
C SER A 65 2.92 2.87 -14.43
N ASN A 66 2.74 4.11 -13.99
CA ASN A 66 3.52 4.72 -12.92
C ASN A 66 3.20 4.05 -11.59
N MET A 67 1.92 3.75 -11.32
CA MET A 67 1.54 2.99 -10.12
C MET A 67 2.23 1.61 -10.11
N LYS A 68 2.26 0.90 -11.25
CA LYS A 68 2.99 -0.37 -11.37
C LYS A 68 4.45 -0.22 -10.98
N ARG A 69 5.09 0.75 -11.62
CA ARG A 69 6.53 0.99 -11.49
C ARG A 69 6.88 1.31 -10.06
N LEU A 70 6.12 2.21 -9.43
CA LEU A 70 6.34 2.62 -8.06
C LEU A 70 6.23 1.45 -7.09
N VAL A 71 5.15 0.66 -7.18
CA VAL A 71 4.96 -0.51 -6.30
C VAL A 71 6.15 -1.46 -6.44
N ILE A 72 6.59 -1.76 -7.67
CA ILE A 72 7.75 -2.64 -7.91
C ILE A 72 9.04 -2.02 -7.34
N GLU A 73 9.28 -0.73 -7.53
CA GLU A 73 10.49 -0.07 -7.03
C GLU A 73 10.54 -0.08 -5.49
N GLN A 74 9.43 0.26 -4.81
CA GLN A 74 9.39 0.28 -3.35
C GLN A 74 9.43 -1.13 -2.76
N THR A 75 8.70 -2.08 -3.33
CA THR A 75 8.72 -3.49 -2.86
C THR A 75 10.12 -4.10 -2.96
N ASN A 76 10.84 -3.84 -4.06
CA ASN A 76 12.23 -4.29 -4.19
C ASN A 76 13.18 -3.55 -3.24
N LYS A 77 13.00 -2.24 -3.07
CA LYS A 77 13.86 -1.41 -2.21
C LYS A 77 13.77 -1.82 -0.74
N TYR A 78 12.56 -2.07 -0.24
CA TYR A 78 12.30 -2.43 1.15
C TYR A 78 12.19 -3.95 1.38
N SER A 79 12.30 -4.76 0.32
CA SER A 79 12.15 -6.23 0.39
C SER A 79 10.81 -6.66 1.03
N ILE A 80 9.73 -6.00 0.62
CA ILE A 80 8.34 -6.21 1.07
C ILE A 80 7.45 -6.64 -0.08
N SER A 81 6.28 -7.18 0.23
CA SER A 81 5.29 -7.54 -0.79
C SER A 81 4.46 -6.33 -1.26
N PRO A 82 3.86 -6.38 -2.48
CA PRO A 82 2.95 -5.34 -2.95
C PRO A 82 1.78 -5.07 -1.99
N GLU A 83 1.27 -6.12 -1.34
CA GLU A 83 0.20 -6.02 -0.35
C GLU A 83 0.65 -5.24 0.88
N GLN A 84 1.83 -5.56 1.43
CA GLN A 84 2.42 -4.85 2.56
C GLN A 84 2.59 -3.36 2.23
N PHE A 85 3.12 -3.07 1.04
CA PHE A 85 3.30 -1.70 0.59
C PHE A 85 1.96 -0.96 0.44
N LEU A 86 0.96 -1.54 -0.23
CA LEU A 86 -0.32 -0.88 -0.52
C LEU A 86 -1.19 -0.70 0.72
N LYS A 87 -1.37 -1.74 1.54
CA LYS A 87 -2.11 -1.64 2.80
C LYS A 87 -1.39 -0.71 3.77
N GLY A 88 -0.05 -0.79 3.80
CA GLY A 88 0.79 0.12 4.57
C GLY A 88 0.61 1.56 4.16
N ALA A 89 0.67 1.83 2.85
CA ALA A 89 0.47 3.15 2.25
C ALA A 89 -0.88 3.75 2.63
N VAL A 90 -1.97 3.01 2.41
CA VAL A 90 -3.31 3.44 2.77
C VAL A 90 -3.40 3.71 4.27
N THR A 91 -2.87 2.80 5.08
CA THR A 91 -2.88 3.00 6.53
C THR A 91 -2.15 4.28 6.86
N ILE A 92 -0.89 4.48 6.49
CA ILE A 92 -0.11 5.68 6.83
C ILE A 92 -0.76 6.97 6.35
N LEU A 93 -1.22 7.01 5.10
CA LEU A 93 -1.77 8.22 4.47
C LEU A 93 -3.12 8.63 5.05
N TYR A 94 -3.97 7.65 5.36
CA TYR A 94 -5.31 7.87 5.90
C TYR A 94 -5.38 7.62 7.43
N SER A 95 -4.22 7.37 8.07
CA SER A 95 -4.03 7.27 9.52
C SER A 95 -3.83 8.62 10.21
N ASP A 96 -4.14 9.73 9.55
CA ASP A 96 -4.47 10.99 10.25
C ASP A 96 -5.63 10.83 11.27
N ASN A 97 -6.25 9.62 11.36
CA ASN A 97 -7.09 9.17 12.48
C ASN A 97 -6.49 8.08 13.41
N ILE A 98 -5.35 7.45 13.10
CA ILE A 98 -4.82 6.30 13.88
C ILE A 98 -3.64 6.68 14.78
N LEU A 99 -2.79 7.66 14.43
CA LEU A 99 -1.76 8.13 15.37
C LEU A 99 -2.31 8.99 16.53
N VAL A 100 -3.59 9.36 16.47
CA VAL A 100 -4.37 9.95 17.60
C VAL A 100 -5.16 8.89 18.38
N THR A 101 -5.11 7.62 17.97
CA THR A 101 -5.76 6.50 18.66
C THR A 101 -4.77 5.63 19.44
N ASP A 102 -3.70 6.24 19.97
CA ASP A 102 -3.05 5.77 21.20
C ASP A 102 -3.99 5.90 22.44
N SER A 103 -5.30 6.14 22.25
CA SER A 103 -6.23 6.46 23.34
C SER A 103 -7.67 5.98 23.19
N VAL A 104 -8.01 5.09 22.24
CA VAL A 104 -9.37 4.51 22.21
C VAL A 104 -9.37 2.99 22.06
N ARG A 105 -9.03 2.37 23.20
CA ARG A 105 -9.66 1.16 23.75
C ARG A 105 -9.45 -0.17 23.01
N VAL A 106 -8.45 -0.88 23.53
CA VAL A 106 -8.68 -2.20 24.13
C VAL A 106 -9.94 -2.18 25.01
N HIS A 107 -10.98 -2.93 24.65
CA HIS A 107 -11.82 -3.69 25.59
C HIS A 107 -12.55 -4.82 24.85
#